data_AF-A0A1Y6GEV2-F1
#
_entry.id   AF-A0A1Y6GEV2-F1
#
_cell.length_a   1.000
_cell.length_b   1.000
_cell.length_c   1.000
_cell.angle_alpha   90.00
_cell.angle_beta   90.00
_cell.angle_gamma   90.00
#
_symmetry.space_group_name_H-M   'P 1'
#
loop_
_entity.id
_entity.type
_entity.pdbx_description
1 polymer ?
#
loop_
_entity_poly.entity_id
_entity_poly.type
_entity_poly.pdbx_seq_one_letter_code
_entity_poly.pdbx_strand_id
1 'polypeptide(L)'
;MRRVVTLSIILSLFSSPGFAQDAQMQAFTDFRTAVALDDRCHFLAFFERHRLGTIEEKLLEPLSFYEAYKSGKLTDEQYYAQLDGIDTEASAVAGEIDCADPARTASMIVPLRGEIALQVYADLMIAYQLGEISAEQQNAAMAYENMISPLYGEANWPGFVQSASQLARTLIDEANVGDTGYSIFGDGSLGGLGGTGGLIGDGDPSGIYADGESGFYLKSLIDSSLGVTDTIVFEMIAQQFGYRRIESSTPGENWFRDQLATPTFEPVFDLLDLPGRYEALGMGTRFYAVLGVSMGDEVRLMTFGEGADRMRDGTVTFLLHPPKEGVAIQGYDLVRSQEWWDGATRYEGELVIDTCLGGPCFALPTAFLEALSRAPSGTEYRFYFSDQPDGFDTIPEDPRIQSGWNYKAVYRRDMLEAGL
;
A
#
# COMPACT_ATOMS: atom_id res chain seq x y z
N MET A 1 28.04 -73.47 4.27
CA MET A 1 27.81 -72.76 3.00
C MET A 1 26.32 -72.58 2.76
N ARG A 2 25.80 -71.37 2.90
CA ARG A 2 24.90 -70.66 1.95
C ARG A 2 24.20 -69.52 2.70
N ARG A 3 24.62 -68.30 2.36
CA ARG A 3 23.92 -67.04 2.64
C ARG A 3 22.64 -67.02 1.82
N VAL A 4 21.56 -66.52 2.40
CA VAL A 4 20.48 -65.86 1.66
C VAL A 4 20.40 -64.45 2.21
N VAL A 5 20.60 -63.52 1.29
CA VAL A 5 20.60 -62.07 1.44
C VAL A 5 19.29 -61.57 0.80
N THR A 6 18.89 -60.35 1.18
CA THR A 6 17.93 -59.43 0.53
C THR A 6 16.43 -59.74 0.74
N LEU A 7 15.54 -58.76 0.89
CA LEU A 7 15.58 -57.36 0.43
C LEU A 7 14.69 -56.50 1.34
N SER A 8 15.26 -55.44 1.93
CA SER A 8 14.51 -54.36 2.56
C SER A 8 13.76 -53.58 1.47
N ILE A 9 12.44 -53.48 1.60
CA ILE A 9 11.61 -52.58 0.81
C ILE A 9 11.92 -51.16 1.30
N ILE A 10 12.79 -50.47 0.56
CA ILE A 10 12.95 -49.03 0.65
C ILE A 10 11.68 -48.43 0.01
N LEU A 11 10.80 -47.93 0.87
CA LEU A 11 9.67 -47.09 0.49
C LEU A 11 10.21 -45.71 0.10
N SER A 12 10.86 -45.62 -1.06
CA SER A 12 11.20 -44.34 -1.68
C SER A 12 9.93 -43.75 -2.27
N LEU A 13 9.42 -42.72 -1.61
CA LEU A 13 8.40 -41.79 -2.07
C LEU A 13 8.70 -41.35 -3.51
N PHE A 14 7.92 -41.85 -4.46
CA PHE A 14 7.80 -41.29 -5.79
C PHE A 14 6.93 -40.01 -5.69
N SER A 15 7.55 -38.88 -5.36
CA SER A 15 6.99 -37.57 -5.70
C SER A 15 7.21 -37.36 -7.20
N SER A 16 6.33 -37.93 -8.04
CA SER A 16 6.36 -37.69 -9.47
C SER A 16 6.05 -36.21 -9.77
N PRO A 17 6.80 -35.56 -10.70
CA PRO A 17 6.72 -34.11 -10.92
C PRO A 17 5.34 -33.60 -11.34
N GLY A 18 4.47 -34.45 -11.92
CA GLY A 18 3.09 -34.08 -12.27
C GLY A 18 2.23 -33.71 -11.06
N PHE A 19 2.33 -34.44 -9.94
CA PHE A 19 1.52 -34.13 -8.74
C PHE A 19 1.95 -32.84 -8.04
N ALA A 20 3.24 -32.46 -8.17
CA ALA A 20 3.72 -31.19 -7.62
C ALA A 20 3.16 -30.01 -8.41
N GLN A 21 3.12 -30.11 -9.75
CA GLN A 21 2.55 -29.07 -10.60
C GLN A 21 1.04 -28.91 -10.38
N ASP A 22 0.30 -30.01 -10.22
CA ASP A 22 -1.14 -29.97 -9.95
C ASP A 22 -1.43 -29.30 -8.60
N ALA A 23 -0.65 -29.61 -7.56
CA ALA A 23 -0.78 -28.99 -6.24
C ALA A 23 -0.45 -27.48 -6.27
N GLN A 24 0.59 -27.07 -7.01
CA GLN A 24 0.95 -25.67 -7.18
C GLN A 24 -0.13 -24.88 -7.94
N MET A 25 -0.67 -25.48 -9.01
CA MET A 25 -1.77 -24.88 -9.77
C MET A 25 -3.02 -24.73 -8.90
N GLN A 26 -3.35 -25.74 -8.09
CA GLN A 26 -4.47 -25.64 -7.16
C GLN A 26 -4.26 -24.52 -6.14
N ALA A 27 -3.07 -24.42 -5.54
CA ALA A 27 -2.77 -23.36 -4.58
C ALA A 27 -2.89 -21.96 -5.20
N PHE A 28 -2.45 -21.79 -6.45
CA PHE A 28 -2.62 -20.53 -7.18
C PHE A 28 -4.09 -20.23 -7.48
N THR A 29 -4.87 -21.25 -7.89
CA THR A 29 -6.31 -21.11 -8.15
C THR A 29 -7.10 -20.79 -6.88
N ASP A 30 -6.77 -21.41 -5.76
CA ASP A 30 -7.36 -21.14 -4.44
C ASP A 30 -7.06 -19.70 -4.01
N PHE A 31 -5.82 -19.23 -4.25
CA PHE A 31 -5.45 -17.82 -4.03
C PHE A 31 -6.29 -16.86 -4.88
N ARG A 32 -6.39 -17.08 -6.20
CA ARG A 32 -7.22 -16.23 -7.09
C ARG A 32 -8.69 -16.27 -6.69
N THR A 33 -9.19 -17.41 -6.22
CA THR A 33 -10.56 -17.56 -5.71
C THR A 33 -10.77 -16.76 -4.42
N ALA A 34 -9.81 -16.79 -3.50
CA ALA A 34 -9.86 -16.00 -2.28
C ALA A 34 -9.79 -14.50 -2.56
N VAL A 35 -8.98 -14.06 -3.52
CA VAL A 35 -8.92 -12.66 -4.00
C VAL A 35 -10.26 -12.23 -4.59
N ALA A 36 -10.83 -13.01 -5.52
CA ALA A 36 -12.13 -12.70 -6.12
C ALA A 36 -13.28 -12.69 -5.09
N LEU A 37 -13.20 -13.55 -4.06
CA LEU A 37 -14.15 -13.54 -2.94
C LEU A 37 -13.97 -12.27 -2.10
N ASP A 38 -12.73 -11.87 -1.82
CA ASP A 38 -12.42 -10.65 -1.07
C ASP A 38 -12.82 -9.38 -1.83
N ASP A 39 -12.63 -9.31 -3.15
CA ASP A 39 -13.05 -8.17 -3.97
C ASP A 39 -14.56 -7.90 -3.87
N ARG A 40 -15.36 -8.95 -3.67
CA ARG A 40 -16.81 -8.84 -3.53
C ARG A 40 -17.28 -8.62 -2.08
N CYS A 41 -16.57 -9.20 -1.12
CA CYS A 41 -17.04 -9.27 0.27
C CYS A 41 -16.21 -8.40 1.25
N HIS A 42 -15.06 -7.89 0.83
CA HIS A 42 -14.09 -7.07 1.58
C HIS A 42 -13.82 -7.61 3.00
N PHE A 43 -13.33 -8.85 3.07
CA PHE A 43 -12.96 -9.50 4.32
C PHE A 43 -11.59 -9.03 4.83
N LEU A 44 -10.67 -8.75 3.93
CA LEU A 44 -9.34 -8.24 4.21
C LEU A 44 -9.36 -6.72 4.40
N ALA A 45 -8.56 -6.24 5.32
CA ALA A 45 -8.27 -4.81 5.42
C ALA A 45 -7.41 -4.36 4.22
N PHE A 46 -7.43 -3.08 3.90
CA PHE A 46 -6.66 -2.52 2.79
C PHE A 46 -5.16 -2.77 2.92
N PHE A 47 -4.59 -2.64 4.12
CA PHE A 47 -3.17 -2.96 4.34
C PHE A 47 -2.85 -4.46 4.17
N GLU A 48 -3.83 -5.35 4.40
CA GLU A 48 -3.69 -6.78 4.11
C GLU A 48 -3.71 -7.01 2.59
N ARG A 49 -4.60 -6.34 1.87
CA ARG A 49 -4.72 -6.43 0.40
C ARG A 49 -3.44 -6.00 -0.32
N HIS A 50 -2.70 -5.03 0.22
CA HIS A 50 -1.41 -4.64 -0.34
C HIS A 50 -0.39 -5.78 -0.41
N ARG A 51 -0.54 -6.85 0.39
CA ARG A 51 0.35 -8.02 0.36
C ARG A 51 -0.01 -9.06 -0.68
N LEU A 52 -1.15 -8.92 -1.36
CA LEU A 52 -1.62 -9.90 -2.34
C LEU A 52 -0.66 -10.04 -3.53
N GLY A 53 -0.06 -8.96 -4.01
CA GLY A 53 0.88 -9.01 -5.14
C GLY A 53 2.13 -9.84 -4.86
N THR A 54 2.71 -9.74 -3.65
CA THR A 54 3.86 -10.58 -3.25
C THR A 54 3.46 -12.06 -3.16
N ILE A 55 2.27 -12.35 -2.63
CA ILE A 55 1.78 -13.73 -2.51
C ILE A 55 1.52 -14.31 -3.91
N GLU A 56 0.91 -13.52 -4.79
CA GLU A 56 0.70 -13.87 -6.19
C GLU A 56 2.01 -14.22 -6.88
N GLU A 57 3.03 -13.36 -6.79
CA GLU A 57 4.34 -13.61 -7.42
C GLU A 57 4.98 -14.90 -6.89
N LYS A 58 4.95 -15.13 -5.57
CA LYS A 58 5.46 -16.36 -4.93
C LYS A 58 4.74 -17.62 -5.42
N LEU A 59 3.43 -17.53 -5.67
CA LEU A 59 2.61 -18.66 -6.14
C LEU A 59 2.72 -18.85 -7.65
N LEU A 60 2.99 -17.79 -8.41
CA LEU A 60 3.24 -17.81 -9.85
C LEU A 60 4.62 -18.40 -10.19
N GLU A 61 5.66 -18.03 -9.44
CA GLU A 61 7.06 -18.41 -9.69
C GLU A 61 7.27 -19.90 -10.01
N PRO A 62 6.68 -20.86 -9.27
CA PRO A 62 6.88 -22.28 -9.55
C PRO A 62 6.01 -22.83 -10.70
N LEU A 63 5.10 -22.05 -11.28
CA LEU A 63 4.18 -22.55 -12.30
C LEU A 63 4.86 -22.71 -13.65
N SER A 64 4.67 -23.87 -14.28
CA SER A 64 5.34 -24.20 -15.55
C SER A 64 5.03 -23.23 -16.70
N PHE A 65 3.84 -22.62 -16.74
CA PHE A 65 3.50 -21.61 -17.73
C PHE A 65 4.19 -20.26 -17.45
N TYR A 66 4.39 -19.89 -16.19
CA TYR A 66 5.16 -18.71 -15.83
C TYR A 66 6.65 -18.89 -16.18
N GLU A 67 7.22 -20.07 -15.92
CA GLU A 67 8.58 -20.39 -16.39
C GLU A 67 8.69 -20.35 -17.92
N ALA A 68 7.68 -20.86 -18.64
CA ALA A 68 7.62 -20.78 -20.09
C ALA A 68 7.54 -19.32 -20.58
N TYR A 69 6.79 -18.46 -19.89
CA TYR A 69 6.75 -17.02 -20.15
C TYR A 69 8.10 -16.35 -19.91
N LYS A 70 8.70 -16.51 -18.73
CA LYS A 70 10.01 -15.92 -18.38
C LYS A 70 11.15 -16.39 -19.29
N SER A 71 11.03 -17.59 -19.86
CA SER A 71 11.99 -18.12 -20.86
C SER A 71 11.68 -17.74 -22.32
N GLY A 72 10.67 -16.91 -22.56
CA GLY A 72 10.29 -16.42 -23.89
C GLY A 72 9.62 -17.48 -24.79
N LYS A 73 9.14 -18.59 -24.20
CA LYS A 73 8.44 -19.67 -24.92
C LYS A 73 6.93 -19.41 -25.06
N LEU A 74 6.38 -18.50 -24.25
CA LEU A 74 5.03 -17.96 -24.41
C LEU A 74 5.11 -16.48 -24.78
N THR A 75 4.19 -16.03 -25.63
CA THR A 75 3.98 -14.58 -25.86
C THR A 75 3.22 -13.97 -24.69
N ASP A 76 3.23 -12.64 -24.58
CA ASP A 76 2.42 -11.92 -23.58
C ASP A 76 0.94 -12.31 -23.70
N GLU A 77 0.38 -12.37 -24.92
CA GLU A 77 -1.03 -12.74 -25.11
C GLU A 77 -1.33 -14.17 -24.65
N GLN A 78 -0.40 -15.11 -24.83
CA GLN A 78 -0.58 -16.49 -24.38
C GLN A 78 -0.46 -16.63 -22.86
N TYR A 79 0.38 -15.81 -22.24
CA TYR A 79 0.52 -15.74 -20.79
C TYR A 79 -0.75 -15.15 -20.15
N TYR A 80 -1.19 -13.98 -20.63
CA TYR A 80 -2.41 -13.34 -20.12
C TYR A 80 -3.66 -14.18 -20.39
N ALA A 81 -3.79 -14.85 -21.53
CA ALA A 81 -4.91 -15.75 -21.78
C ALA A 81 -4.99 -16.93 -20.79
N GLN A 82 -3.85 -17.41 -20.26
CA GLN A 82 -3.85 -18.43 -19.21
C GLN A 82 -4.26 -17.87 -17.86
N LEU A 83 -3.76 -16.68 -17.50
CA LEU A 83 -4.18 -15.98 -16.29
C LEU A 83 -5.68 -15.67 -16.31
N ASP A 84 -6.19 -15.11 -17.41
CA ASP A 84 -7.61 -14.80 -17.59
C ASP A 84 -8.50 -16.06 -17.45
N GLY A 85 -8.02 -17.21 -17.92
CA GLY A 85 -8.70 -18.48 -17.76
C GLY A 85 -8.84 -18.89 -16.29
N ILE A 86 -7.74 -18.77 -15.53
CA ILE A 86 -7.72 -19.06 -14.09
C ILE A 86 -8.61 -18.07 -13.33
N ASP A 87 -8.54 -16.77 -13.67
CA ASP A 87 -9.33 -15.72 -13.06
C ASP A 87 -10.83 -15.90 -13.29
N THR A 88 -11.20 -16.35 -14.49
CA THR A 88 -12.59 -16.67 -14.83
C THR A 88 -13.11 -17.84 -13.98
N GLU A 89 -12.32 -18.90 -13.83
CA GLU A 89 -12.69 -20.06 -13.00
C GLU A 89 -12.78 -19.69 -11.52
N ALA A 90 -11.76 -18.99 -11.01
CA ALA A 90 -11.70 -18.49 -9.64
C ALA A 90 -12.89 -17.59 -9.31
N SER A 91 -13.22 -16.65 -10.21
CA SER A 91 -14.37 -15.74 -10.05
C SER A 91 -15.70 -16.50 -10.06
N ALA A 92 -15.83 -17.54 -10.88
CA ALA A 92 -17.03 -18.38 -10.88
C ALA A 92 -17.21 -19.11 -9.56
N VAL A 93 -16.14 -19.72 -9.01
CA VAL A 93 -16.18 -20.41 -7.71
C VAL A 93 -16.46 -19.42 -6.58
N ALA A 94 -15.80 -18.27 -6.58
CA ALA A 94 -16.03 -17.21 -5.60
C ALA A 94 -17.48 -16.71 -5.63
N GLY A 95 -18.09 -16.61 -6.82
CA GLY A 95 -19.48 -16.23 -7.03
C GLY A 95 -20.51 -17.20 -6.42
N GLU A 96 -20.14 -18.46 -6.21
CA GLU A 96 -21.00 -19.47 -5.57
C GLU A 96 -20.97 -19.42 -4.03
N ILE A 97 -20.02 -18.72 -3.43
CA ILE A 97 -19.87 -18.59 -1.97
C ILE A 97 -20.71 -17.40 -1.52
N ASP A 98 -21.60 -17.55 -0.53
CA ASP A 98 -22.28 -16.39 0.05
C ASP A 98 -21.30 -15.66 1.01
N CYS A 99 -21.19 -14.32 0.93
CA CYS A 99 -20.38 -13.53 1.86
C CYS A 99 -20.84 -13.74 3.33
N ALA A 100 -22.11 -14.12 3.54
CA ALA A 100 -22.67 -14.41 4.85
C ALA A 100 -22.48 -15.87 5.31
N ASP A 101 -21.89 -16.76 4.49
CA ASP A 101 -21.58 -18.15 4.89
C ASP A 101 -20.20 -18.20 5.57
N PRO A 102 -20.12 -18.21 6.91
CA PRO A 102 -18.84 -18.15 7.61
C PRO A 102 -17.98 -19.40 7.38
N ALA A 103 -18.58 -20.56 7.07
CA ALA A 103 -17.82 -21.78 6.92
C ALA A 103 -17.08 -21.81 5.57
N ARG A 104 -17.78 -21.46 4.49
CA ARG A 104 -17.19 -21.42 3.14
C ARG A 104 -16.27 -20.22 2.93
N THR A 105 -16.59 -19.07 3.53
CA THR A 105 -15.71 -17.89 3.44
C THR A 105 -14.43 -18.11 4.25
N ALA A 106 -14.52 -18.64 5.48
CA ALA A 106 -13.35 -18.91 6.31
C ALA A 106 -12.38 -19.92 5.66
N SER A 107 -12.88 -20.93 4.93
CA SER A 107 -12.00 -21.90 4.25
C SER A 107 -11.11 -21.29 3.17
N MET A 108 -11.51 -20.14 2.60
CA MET A 108 -10.71 -19.43 1.58
C MET A 108 -9.91 -18.26 2.19
N ILE A 109 -10.56 -17.45 3.03
CA ILE A 109 -9.96 -16.20 3.54
C ILE A 109 -8.96 -16.43 4.66
N VAL A 110 -9.19 -17.39 5.56
CA VAL A 110 -8.29 -17.63 6.70
C VAL A 110 -6.90 -18.08 6.25
N PRO A 111 -6.74 -19.03 5.31
CA PRO A 111 -5.43 -19.38 4.77
C PRO A 111 -4.71 -18.18 4.13
N LEU A 112 -5.42 -17.39 3.31
CA LEU A 112 -4.87 -16.20 2.68
C LEU A 112 -4.38 -15.18 3.72
N ARG A 113 -5.21 -14.87 4.72
CA ARG A 113 -4.83 -14.01 5.85
C ARG A 113 -3.63 -14.58 6.61
N GLY A 114 -3.49 -15.90 6.72
CA GLY A 114 -2.35 -16.55 7.36
C GLY A 114 -1.01 -16.28 6.66
N GLU A 115 -1.00 -16.26 5.32
CA GLU A 115 0.19 -15.89 4.52
C GLU A 115 0.47 -14.38 4.61
N ILE A 116 -0.57 -13.54 4.53
CA ILE A 116 -0.46 -12.08 4.68
C ILE A 116 0.10 -11.71 6.06
N ALA A 117 -0.42 -12.33 7.11
CA ALA A 117 -0.10 -12.02 8.48
C ALA A 117 1.39 -12.20 8.79
N LEU A 118 2.05 -13.18 8.15
CA LEU A 118 3.48 -13.38 8.31
C LEU A 118 4.30 -12.15 7.87
N GLN A 119 3.95 -11.56 6.72
CA GLN A 119 4.64 -10.39 6.17
C GLN A 119 4.35 -9.14 7.02
N VAL A 120 3.07 -8.86 7.26
CA VAL A 120 2.66 -7.69 8.08
C VAL A 120 3.30 -7.76 9.46
N TYR A 121 3.31 -8.92 10.11
CA TYR A 121 3.90 -9.06 11.44
C TYR A 121 5.43 -8.93 11.43
N ALA A 122 6.10 -9.34 10.34
CA ALA A 122 7.53 -9.07 10.16
C ALA A 122 7.82 -7.57 10.02
N ASP A 123 7.01 -6.83 9.25
CA ASP A 123 7.12 -5.36 9.14
C ASP A 123 6.91 -4.68 10.49
N LEU A 124 5.90 -5.12 11.25
CA LEU A 124 5.69 -4.64 12.62
C LEU A 124 6.93 -4.89 13.48
N MET A 125 7.54 -6.07 13.42
CA MET A 125 8.78 -6.34 14.15
C MET A 125 9.91 -5.41 13.75
N ILE A 126 10.09 -5.12 12.46
CA ILE A 126 11.10 -4.18 11.96
C ILE A 126 10.81 -2.77 12.48
N ALA A 127 9.57 -2.30 12.36
CA ALA A 127 9.14 -1.00 12.86
C ALA A 127 9.38 -0.86 14.38
N TYR A 128 9.11 -1.89 15.18
CA TYR A 128 9.40 -1.90 16.62
C TYR A 128 10.89 -1.93 16.94
N GLN A 129 11.70 -2.67 16.17
CA GLN A 129 13.12 -2.88 16.46
C GLN A 129 13.98 -1.70 16.02
N LEU A 130 13.66 -1.11 14.87
CA LEU A 130 14.51 -0.14 14.17
C LEU A 130 13.81 1.21 13.93
N GLY A 131 12.49 1.27 14.04
CA GLY A 131 11.71 2.49 13.88
C GLY A 131 11.40 3.17 15.22
N GLU A 132 11.22 4.48 15.17
CA GLU A 132 10.64 5.24 16.28
C GLU A 132 9.11 5.22 16.16
N ILE A 133 8.46 4.24 16.80
CA ILE A 133 7.00 4.13 16.82
C ILE A 133 6.37 4.90 17.99
N SER A 134 5.27 5.58 17.69
CA SER A 134 4.41 6.28 18.67
C SER A 134 3.58 5.30 19.50
N ALA A 135 2.99 5.79 20.61
CA ALA A 135 2.06 4.99 21.41
C ALA A 135 0.80 4.59 20.63
N GLU A 136 0.32 5.44 19.73
CA GLU A 136 -0.80 5.13 18.83
C GLU A 136 -0.47 3.99 17.87
N GLN A 137 0.71 4.02 17.22
CA GLN A 137 1.18 2.93 16.36
C GLN A 137 1.39 1.63 17.15
N GLN A 138 1.85 1.71 18.40
CA GLN A 138 1.96 0.53 19.27
C GLN A 138 0.59 -0.10 19.55
N ASN A 139 -0.41 0.72 19.87
CA ASN A 139 -1.78 0.24 20.08
C ASN A 139 -2.36 -0.38 18.81
N ALA A 140 -2.08 0.20 17.65
CA ALA A 140 -2.52 -0.32 16.36
C ALA A 140 -1.90 -1.68 16.03
N ALA A 141 -0.59 -1.83 16.24
CA ALA A 141 0.11 -3.10 16.07
C ALA A 141 -0.41 -4.18 17.03
N MET A 142 -0.65 -3.84 18.30
CA MET A 142 -1.27 -4.77 19.27
C MET A 142 -2.70 -5.17 18.87
N ALA A 143 -3.50 -4.25 18.33
CA ALA A 143 -4.84 -4.55 17.86
C ALA A 143 -4.80 -5.56 16.69
N TYR A 144 -3.84 -5.40 15.77
CA TYR A 144 -3.61 -6.36 14.70
C TYR A 144 -3.15 -7.72 15.23
N GLU A 145 -2.20 -7.76 16.17
CA GLU A 145 -1.75 -9.01 16.82
C GLU A 145 -2.91 -9.76 17.48
N ASN A 146 -3.79 -9.04 18.19
CA ASN A 146 -4.98 -9.62 18.80
C ASN A 146 -6.00 -10.14 17.77
N MET A 147 -6.03 -9.56 16.57
CA MET A 147 -6.87 -10.04 15.47
C MET A 147 -6.34 -11.36 14.88
N ILE A 148 -5.01 -11.49 14.70
CA ILE A 148 -4.42 -12.65 14.02
C ILE A 148 -4.04 -13.81 14.95
N SER A 149 -3.71 -13.55 16.21
CA SER A 149 -3.27 -14.60 17.14
C SER A 149 -4.29 -15.74 17.35
N PRO A 150 -5.62 -15.51 17.35
CA PRO A 150 -6.60 -16.59 17.43
C PRO A 150 -6.57 -17.54 16.23
N LEU A 151 -6.08 -17.10 15.06
CA LEU A 151 -5.99 -17.94 13.85
C LEU A 151 -4.99 -19.09 14.02
N TYR A 152 -3.97 -18.91 14.85
CA TYR A 152 -2.91 -19.89 15.09
C TYR A 152 -3.17 -20.72 16.36
N GLY A 153 -3.91 -20.17 17.32
CA GLY A 153 -4.14 -20.76 18.64
C GLY A 153 -2.87 -20.81 19.50
N GLU A 154 -3.01 -21.11 20.79
CA GLU A 154 -1.90 -21.05 21.77
C GLU A 154 -0.70 -21.93 21.39
N ALA A 155 -0.94 -23.08 20.76
CA ALA A 155 0.11 -24.03 20.43
C ALA A 155 0.96 -23.63 19.21
N ASN A 156 0.37 -22.98 18.20
CA ASN A 156 1.10 -22.62 16.96
C ASN A 156 1.56 -21.15 16.95
N TRP A 157 1.00 -20.29 17.81
CA TRP A 157 1.40 -18.89 17.91
C TRP A 157 2.92 -18.69 18.09
N PRO A 158 3.63 -19.42 18.98
CA PRO A 158 5.08 -19.26 19.12
C PRO A 158 5.86 -19.60 17.84
N GLY A 159 5.40 -20.60 17.08
CA GLY A 159 6.01 -20.97 15.80
C GLY A 159 5.80 -19.89 14.74
N PHE A 160 4.60 -19.32 14.66
CA PHE A 160 4.31 -18.18 13.79
C PHE A 160 5.21 -16.98 14.11
N VAL A 161 5.30 -16.58 15.38
CA VAL A 161 6.15 -15.46 15.83
C VAL A 161 7.62 -15.72 15.48
N GLN A 162 8.10 -16.96 15.62
CA GLN A 162 9.46 -17.32 15.22
C GLN A 162 9.68 -17.17 13.72
N SER A 163 8.75 -17.63 12.88
CA SER A 163 8.82 -17.47 11.42
C SER A 163 8.83 -16.00 11.01
N ALA A 164 7.97 -15.17 11.59
CA ALA A 164 7.93 -13.73 11.32
C ALA A 164 9.24 -13.04 11.76
N SER A 165 9.77 -13.40 12.93
CA SER A 165 11.07 -12.88 13.39
C SER A 165 12.22 -13.27 12.47
N GLN A 166 12.19 -14.48 11.90
CA GLN A 166 13.20 -14.90 10.94
C GLN A 166 13.08 -14.13 9.62
N LEU A 167 11.86 -13.91 9.11
CA LEU A 167 11.62 -13.09 7.94
C LEU A 167 12.11 -11.64 8.15
N ALA A 168 11.76 -11.02 9.28
CA ALA A 168 12.22 -9.68 9.63
C ALA A 168 13.76 -9.56 9.62
N ARG A 169 14.46 -10.55 10.19
CA ARG A 169 15.92 -10.59 10.17
C ARG A 169 16.48 -10.75 8.77
N THR A 170 15.89 -11.62 7.95
CA THR A 170 16.30 -11.79 6.56
C THR A 170 16.18 -10.49 5.77
N LEU A 171 15.07 -9.77 5.90
CA LEU A 171 14.88 -8.47 5.24
C LEU A 171 15.90 -7.42 5.70
N ILE A 172 16.20 -7.37 7.00
CA ILE A 172 17.23 -6.48 7.55
C ILE A 172 18.62 -6.85 7.02
N ASP A 173 18.96 -8.13 6.98
CA ASP A 173 20.24 -8.61 6.45
C ASP A 173 20.38 -8.29 4.96
N GLU A 174 19.33 -8.50 4.16
CA GLU A 174 19.27 -8.16 2.73
C GLU A 174 19.44 -6.66 2.49
N ALA A 175 18.78 -5.82 3.30
CA ALA A 175 18.94 -4.36 3.22
C ALA A 175 20.38 -3.93 3.54
N ASN A 176 20.98 -4.49 4.60
CA ASN A 176 22.38 -4.23 4.96
C ASN A 176 23.36 -4.71 3.86
N VAL A 177 23.08 -5.84 3.21
CA VAL A 177 23.87 -6.30 2.04
C VAL A 177 23.72 -5.31 0.88
N GLY A 178 22.50 -4.82 0.60
CA GLY A 178 22.25 -3.78 -0.40
C GLY A 178 23.06 -2.51 -0.13
N ASP A 179 23.11 -2.06 1.11
CA ASP A 179 23.86 -0.87 1.53
C ASP A 179 25.39 -1.05 1.45
N THR A 180 25.88 -2.28 1.61
CA THR A 180 27.32 -2.58 1.54
C THR A 180 27.80 -3.01 0.14
N GLY A 181 26.89 -3.41 -0.74
CA GLY A 181 27.16 -3.93 -2.08
C GLY A 181 27.19 -2.89 -3.20
N TYR A 182 26.79 -1.64 -2.95
CA TYR A 182 26.68 -0.63 -4.00
C TYR A 182 28.05 -0.04 -4.40
N SER A 183 28.60 -0.55 -5.50
CA SER A 183 29.60 0.12 -6.34
C SER A 183 28.85 0.86 -7.47
N ILE A 184 29.18 2.13 -7.71
CA ILE A 184 28.57 3.06 -8.70
C ILE A 184 28.65 2.53 -10.17
N PHE A 185 29.19 1.33 -10.41
CA PHE A 185 29.34 0.72 -11.73
C PHE A 185 28.86 -0.76 -11.81
N GLY A 186 27.96 -1.21 -10.95
CA GLY A 186 27.44 -2.59 -10.92
C GLY A 186 26.10 -2.77 -11.65
N ASP A 187 26.13 -3.61 -12.69
CA ASP A 187 25.06 -4.11 -13.56
C ASP A 187 23.71 -4.48 -12.87
N GLY A 188 22.68 -3.65 -13.09
CA GLY A 188 21.46 -4.04 -13.82
C GLY A 188 20.51 -5.12 -13.28
N SER A 189 20.71 -5.66 -12.08
CA SER A 189 19.85 -6.73 -11.55
C SER A 189 19.24 -6.38 -10.18
N LEU A 190 18.27 -5.46 -10.18
CA LEU A 190 17.34 -5.21 -9.06
C LEU A 190 16.28 -6.34 -8.92
N GLY A 191 16.60 -7.56 -9.32
CA GLY A 191 15.69 -8.72 -9.33
C GLY A 191 15.61 -9.50 -8.01
N GLY A 192 16.10 -8.95 -6.90
CA GLY A 192 16.18 -9.65 -5.60
C GLY A 192 15.44 -8.97 -4.43
N LEU A 193 14.86 -7.80 -4.64
CA LEU A 193 14.00 -7.10 -3.66
C LEU A 193 12.51 -7.16 -4.07
N GLY A 194 12.18 -8.00 -5.05
CA GLY A 194 10.85 -8.21 -5.63
C GLY A 194 9.92 -9.02 -4.73
N GLY A 195 9.76 -8.59 -3.47
CA GLY A 195 8.86 -9.22 -2.50
C GLY A 195 8.09 -8.22 -1.64
N THR A 196 8.25 -6.92 -1.87
CA THR A 196 7.41 -5.86 -1.29
C THR A 196 6.52 -5.28 -2.39
N GLY A 197 5.68 -6.13 -2.97
CA GLY A 197 4.49 -5.66 -3.68
C GLY A 197 3.69 -4.78 -2.71
N GLY A 198 3.62 -3.50 -3.03
CA GLY A 198 3.12 -2.45 -2.15
C GLY A 198 4.24 -1.76 -1.37
N LEU A 199 4.60 -0.55 -1.84
CA LEU A 199 5.46 0.49 -1.22
C LEU A 199 6.85 0.79 -1.85
N ILE A 200 7.14 0.34 -3.08
CA ILE A 200 7.83 1.25 -4.03
C ILE A 200 6.75 1.94 -4.86
N GLY A 201 5.85 2.65 -4.19
CA GLY A 201 4.75 3.39 -4.81
C GLY A 201 4.79 4.83 -4.33
N ASP A 202 5.31 5.71 -5.19
CA ASP A 202 5.02 7.14 -5.33
C ASP A 202 5.04 8.07 -4.11
N GLY A 203 5.49 7.61 -2.94
CA GLY A 203 5.90 8.47 -1.84
C GLY A 203 7.28 9.04 -2.13
N ASP A 204 7.31 10.29 -2.61
CA ASP A 204 8.45 11.20 -2.57
C ASP A 204 9.84 10.53 -2.59
N PRO A 205 10.48 10.30 -3.76
CA PRO A 205 11.85 9.78 -3.85
C PRO A 205 12.85 10.87 -3.45
N SER A 206 12.71 11.46 -2.25
CA SER A 206 13.00 12.88 -2.17
C SER A 206 13.26 13.46 -0.76
N GLY A 207 13.15 12.65 0.30
CA GLY A 207 13.64 13.01 1.65
C GLY A 207 15.15 12.79 1.92
N ILE A 208 15.86 12.02 1.08
CA ILE A 208 17.24 11.51 1.37
C ILE A 208 18.13 11.47 0.10
N TYR A 209 17.86 12.30 -0.91
CA TYR A 209 18.40 12.09 -2.26
C TYR A 209 19.63 12.94 -2.63
N ALA A 210 20.37 13.47 -1.67
CA ALA A 210 21.48 14.39 -2.00
C ALA A 210 22.85 14.06 -1.39
N ASP A 211 22.98 13.07 -0.53
CA ASP A 211 24.28 12.74 0.06
C ASP A 211 24.53 11.24 -0.08
N GLY A 212 25.74 10.85 -0.46
CA GLY A 212 26.16 9.44 -0.61
C GLY A 212 26.19 8.68 0.71
N GLU A 213 25.07 8.64 1.42
CA GLU A 213 24.90 8.04 2.73
C GLU A 213 24.77 6.53 2.59
N SER A 214 25.68 5.81 3.23
CA SER A 214 25.48 4.41 3.60
C SER A 214 24.15 4.26 4.34
N GLY A 215 23.27 3.36 3.92
CA GLY A 215 22.02 3.07 4.66
C GLY A 215 20.70 3.25 3.89
N PHE A 216 20.73 3.53 2.58
CA PHE A 216 19.52 3.74 1.77
C PHE A 216 18.53 2.58 1.85
N TYR A 217 19.01 1.34 1.65
CA TYR A 217 18.13 0.17 1.62
C TYR A 217 17.55 -0.08 3.01
N LEU A 218 18.36 0.03 4.06
CA LEU A 218 17.88 -0.13 5.43
C LEU A 218 16.86 0.96 5.80
N LYS A 219 17.13 2.22 5.45
CA LYS A 219 16.21 3.33 5.73
C LYS A 219 14.88 3.17 4.98
N SER A 220 14.93 2.76 3.71
CA SER A 220 13.73 2.47 2.92
C SER A 220 12.90 1.34 3.52
N LEU A 221 13.56 0.28 4.03
CA LEU A 221 12.89 -0.81 4.74
C LEU A 221 12.21 -0.31 6.02
N ILE A 222 12.88 0.53 6.81
CA ILE A 222 12.31 1.13 8.03
C ILE A 222 11.09 1.99 7.68
N ASP A 223 11.20 2.86 6.68
CA ASP A 223 10.10 3.76 6.28
C ASP A 223 8.89 2.98 5.75
N SER A 224 9.12 1.96 4.93
CA SER A 224 8.07 1.05 4.45
C SER A 224 7.39 0.31 5.60
N SER A 225 8.18 -0.20 6.55
CA SER A 225 7.66 -0.88 7.75
C SER A 225 6.84 0.04 8.65
N LEU A 226 7.24 1.31 8.80
CA LEU A 226 6.45 2.32 9.50
C LEU A 226 5.16 2.66 8.72
N GLY A 227 5.20 2.70 7.38
CA GLY A 227 4.00 2.89 6.56
C GLY A 227 2.93 1.83 6.78
N VAL A 228 3.31 0.58 7.08
CA VAL A 228 2.37 -0.46 7.51
C VAL A 228 1.67 -0.09 8.82
N THR A 229 2.41 0.40 9.82
CA THR A 229 1.79 0.85 11.07
C THR A 229 0.84 2.04 10.86
N ASP A 230 1.20 2.97 9.97
CA ASP A 230 0.39 4.15 9.65
C ASP A 230 -0.94 3.75 8.99
N THR A 231 -0.90 2.78 8.07
CA THR A 231 -2.11 2.28 7.41
C THR A 231 -3.02 1.50 8.34
N ILE A 232 -2.48 0.75 9.31
CA ILE A 232 -3.29 0.11 10.37
C ILE A 232 -3.95 1.17 11.27
N VAL A 233 -3.21 2.22 11.67
CA VAL A 233 -3.76 3.35 12.43
C VAL A 233 -4.93 3.98 11.66
N PHE A 234 -4.74 4.29 10.37
CA PHE A 234 -5.79 4.87 9.54
C PHE A 234 -7.04 4.00 9.49
N GLU A 235 -6.87 2.69 9.24
CA GLU A 235 -7.98 1.73 9.20
C GLU A 235 -8.77 1.68 10.50
N MET A 236 -8.08 1.63 11.64
CA MET A 236 -8.73 1.63 12.95
C MET A 236 -9.53 2.91 13.20
N ILE A 237 -8.94 4.07 12.85
CA ILE A 237 -9.64 5.35 12.98
C ILE A 237 -10.83 5.41 12.01
N ALA A 238 -10.65 5.06 10.74
CA ALA A 238 -11.73 5.02 9.75
C ALA A 238 -12.90 4.17 10.25
N GLN A 239 -12.62 2.97 10.77
CA GLN A 239 -13.63 2.08 11.35
C GLN A 239 -14.32 2.67 12.58
N GLN A 240 -13.59 3.34 13.47
CA GLN A 240 -14.17 4.05 14.61
C GLN A 240 -15.18 5.12 14.18
N PHE A 241 -14.93 5.77 13.04
CA PHE A 241 -15.82 6.77 12.44
C PHE A 241 -16.85 6.18 11.46
N GLY A 242 -17.00 4.85 11.42
CA GLY A 242 -18.03 4.17 10.64
C GLY A 242 -17.69 4.02 9.15
N TYR A 243 -16.42 4.13 8.79
CA TYR A 243 -15.94 3.93 7.43
C TYR A 243 -15.14 2.64 7.28
N ARG A 244 -15.03 2.17 6.05
CA ARG A 244 -14.07 1.17 5.61
C ARG A 244 -13.26 1.75 4.47
N ARG A 245 -11.96 1.47 4.47
CA ARG A 245 -11.14 1.73 3.28
C ARG A 245 -11.27 0.55 2.34
N ILE A 246 -11.62 0.79 1.09
CA ILE A 246 -11.71 -0.24 0.07
C ILE A 246 -10.98 0.21 -1.19
N GLU A 247 -10.52 -0.77 -1.95
CA GLU A 247 -10.01 -0.57 -3.29
C GLU A 247 -11.02 -1.19 -4.26
N SER A 248 -11.62 -0.38 -5.12
CA SER A 248 -12.55 -0.87 -6.15
C SER A 248 -11.87 -0.88 -7.51
N SER A 249 -11.84 -2.03 -8.17
CA SER A 249 -11.46 -2.11 -9.58
C SER A 249 -12.53 -1.43 -10.44
N THR A 250 -12.08 -0.74 -11.47
CA THR A 250 -13.00 -0.14 -12.43
C THR A 250 -13.23 -1.10 -13.60
N PRO A 251 -14.49 -1.35 -14.00
CA PRO A 251 -14.77 -2.25 -15.12
C PRO A 251 -14.07 -1.79 -16.41
N GLY A 252 -13.19 -2.63 -16.96
CA GLY A 252 -12.56 -2.41 -18.26
C GLY A 252 -11.26 -1.61 -18.25
N GLU A 253 -10.76 -1.19 -17.08
CA GLU A 253 -9.48 -0.49 -16.96
C GLU A 253 -8.61 -1.09 -15.85
N ASN A 254 -7.28 -1.08 -16.00
CA ASN A 254 -6.31 -1.61 -15.03
C ASN A 254 -6.09 -0.67 -13.82
N TRP A 255 -7.09 0.14 -13.48
CA TRP A 255 -6.98 1.18 -12.47
C TRP A 255 -7.94 0.90 -11.31
N PHE A 256 -7.53 1.33 -10.13
CA PHE A 256 -8.29 1.13 -8.91
C PHE A 256 -8.65 2.47 -8.26
N ARG A 257 -9.87 2.60 -7.75
CA ARG A 257 -10.28 3.69 -6.86
C ARG A 257 -10.02 3.27 -5.42
N ASP A 258 -9.18 4.02 -4.73
CA ASP A 258 -9.00 3.93 -3.28
C ASP A 258 -10.06 4.81 -2.61
N GLN A 259 -10.89 4.24 -1.74
CA GLN A 259 -12.10 4.89 -1.27
C GLN A 259 -12.31 4.70 0.23
N LEU A 260 -12.86 5.72 0.88
CA LEU A 260 -13.62 5.53 2.11
C LEU A 260 -15.07 5.23 1.76
N ALA A 261 -15.57 4.12 2.25
CA ALA A 261 -16.93 3.64 2.05
C ALA A 261 -17.64 3.42 3.38
N THR A 262 -18.97 3.34 3.35
CA THR A 262 -19.77 2.92 4.50
C THR A 262 -19.54 1.43 4.82
N PRO A 263 -20.04 0.91 5.96
CA PRO A 263 -19.91 -0.52 6.28
C PRO A 263 -20.65 -1.43 5.29
N THR A 264 -21.55 -0.89 4.48
CA THR A 264 -22.25 -1.57 3.38
C THR A 264 -21.62 -1.31 2.02
N PHE A 265 -20.38 -0.80 2.00
CA PHE A 265 -19.57 -0.54 0.79
C PHE A 265 -20.12 0.53 -0.15
N GLU A 266 -20.90 1.48 0.37
CA GLU A 266 -21.30 2.65 -0.42
C GLU A 266 -20.16 3.68 -0.38
N PRO A 267 -19.65 4.17 -1.52
CA PRO A 267 -18.52 5.09 -1.56
C PRO A 267 -18.91 6.46 -0.99
N VAL A 268 -18.03 7.03 -0.16
CA VAL A 268 -18.21 8.34 0.49
C VAL A 268 -17.17 9.33 0.00
N PHE A 269 -15.89 8.92 0.01
CA PHE A 269 -14.77 9.71 -0.51
C PHE A 269 -13.88 8.87 -1.41
N ASP A 270 -13.48 9.40 -2.56
CA ASP A 270 -12.32 8.92 -3.30
C ASP A 270 -11.06 9.52 -2.67
N LEU A 271 -10.10 8.69 -2.26
CA LEU A 271 -8.84 9.13 -1.66
C LEU A 271 -7.85 9.50 -2.77
N LEU A 272 -7.48 10.79 -2.83
CA LEU A 272 -6.52 11.30 -3.83
C LEU A 272 -5.07 11.04 -3.45
N ASP A 273 -4.81 10.84 -2.16
CA ASP A 273 -3.49 10.55 -1.62
C ASP A 273 -3.59 9.44 -0.58
N LEU A 274 -2.46 8.78 -0.29
CA LEU A 274 -2.40 7.79 0.77
C LEU A 274 -2.44 8.50 2.13
N PRO A 275 -3.10 7.92 3.15
CA PRO A 275 -3.01 8.41 4.51
C PRO A 275 -1.55 8.45 4.96
N GLY A 276 -1.09 9.61 5.40
CA GLY A 276 0.31 9.85 5.70
C GLY A 276 0.53 10.56 7.02
N ARG A 277 1.76 10.47 7.54
CA ARG A 277 2.26 11.27 8.67
C ARG A 277 2.76 12.61 8.16
N TYR A 278 2.40 13.66 8.87
CA TYR A 278 2.81 15.02 8.56
C TYR A 278 3.34 15.70 9.80
N GLU A 279 4.23 16.67 9.58
CA GLU A 279 4.70 17.58 10.60
C GLU A 279 4.37 19.01 10.19
N ALA A 280 3.67 19.73 11.06
CA ALA A 280 3.30 21.11 10.83
C ALA A 280 4.52 22.04 10.99
N LEU A 281 4.56 23.07 10.15
CA LEU A 281 5.44 24.22 10.33
C LEU A 281 5.05 24.98 11.60
N GLY A 282 6.05 25.50 12.31
CA GLY A 282 5.87 26.15 13.62
C GLY A 282 6.42 25.28 14.75
N MET A 283 5.54 24.71 15.58
CA MET A 283 5.93 23.96 16.78
C MET A 283 6.33 22.50 16.51
N GLY A 284 6.35 22.05 15.25
CA GLY A 284 6.71 20.67 14.90
C GLY A 284 5.64 19.66 15.33
N THR A 285 4.37 20.08 15.32
CA THR A 285 3.24 19.20 15.64
C THR A 285 3.18 18.06 14.61
N ARG A 286 3.26 16.81 15.08
CA ARG A 286 3.07 15.61 14.25
C ARG A 286 1.64 15.11 14.36
N PHE A 287 1.08 14.70 13.24
CA PHE A 287 -0.29 14.19 13.10
C PHE A 287 -0.41 13.40 11.79
N TYR A 288 -1.58 12.84 11.53
CA TYR A 288 -1.86 12.19 10.25
C TYR A 288 -2.92 12.95 9.46
N ALA A 289 -2.87 12.83 8.14
CA ALA A 289 -3.94 13.33 7.28
C ALA A 289 -4.13 12.47 6.04
N VAL A 290 -5.27 12.65 5.38
CA VAL A 290 -5.55 12.08 4.07
C VAL A 290 -6.37 13.09 3.25
N LEU A 291 -6.07 13.19 1.95
CA LEU A 291 -6.81 14.01 1.01
C LEU A 291 -7.87 13.16 0.29
N GLY A 292 -9.12 13.59 0.31
CA GLY A 292 -10.21 12.91 -0.37
C GLY A 292 -11.17 13.86 -1.08
N VAL A 293 -11.91 13.33 -2.05
CA VAL A 293 -12.97 14.02 -2.79
C VAL A 293 -14.27 13.30 -2.52
N SER A 294 -15.26 14.02 -2.02
CA SER A 294 -16.59 13.44 -1.81
C SER A 294 -17.25 13.10 -3.15
N MET A 295 -18.30 12.28 -3.12
CA MET A 295 -19.11 12.03 -4.31
C MET A 295 -19.80 13.30 -4.87
N GLY A 296 -19.83 14.39 -4.10
CA GLY A 296 -20.32 15.70 -4.52
C GLY A 296 -19.24 16.69 -4.95
N ASP A 297 -18.02 16.21 -5.25
CA ASP A 297 -16.84 17.00 -5.65
C ASP A 297 -16.30 17.96 -4.56
N GLU A 298 -16.64 17.74 -3.30
CA GLU A 298 -16.04 18.47 -2.20
C GLU A 298 -14.68 17.88 -1.84
N VAL A 299 -13.62 18.67 -1.96
CA VAL A 299 -12.28 18.25 -1.54
C VAL A 299 -12.11 18.47 -0.05
N ARG A 300 -11.80 17.40 0.68
CA ARG A 300 -11.57 17.41 2.13
C ARG A 300 -10.18 16.89 2.43
N LEU A 301 -9.46 17.64 3.25
CA LEU A 301 -8.28 17.15 3.94
C LEU A 301 -8.67 16.78 5.36
N MET A 302 -8.63 15.48 5.64
CA MET A 302 -9.13 14.89 6.86
C MET A 302 -7.94 14.58 7.77
N THR A 303 -7.77 15.34 8.86
CA THR A 303 -6.73 15.04 9.85
C THR A 303 -7.21 14.01 10.88
N PHE A 304 -6.27 13.22 11.40
CA PHE A 304 -6.55 12.16 12.36
C PHE A 304 -5.34 11.79 13.21
N GLY A 305 -5.60 10.98 14.23
CA GLY A 305 -4.60 10.43 15.14
C GLY A 305 -4.10 11.38 16.22
N GLU A 306 -3.10 10.94 16.97
CA GLU A 306 -2.51 11.72 18.06
C GLU A 306 -1.94 13.04 17.52
N GLY A 307 -2.36 14.16 18.12
CA GLY A 307 -1.89 15.49 17.73
C GLY A 307 -2.73 16.21 16.68
N ALA A 308 -3.67 15.54 15.99
CA ALA A 308 -4.51 16.18 14.97
C ALA A 308 -5.33 17.37 15.50
N ASP A 309 -5.84 17.30 16.73
CA ASP A 309 -6.59 18.39 17.37
C ASP A 309 -5.80 19.70 17.47
N ARG A 310 -4.46 19.64 17.47
CA ARG A 310 -3.61 20.84 17.49
C ARG A 310 -3.67 21.62 16.18
N MET A 311 -4.15 21.01 15.10
CA MET A 311 -4.38 21.69 13.82
C MET A 311 -5.65 22.53 13.80
N ARG A 312 -6.44 22.55 14.89
CA ARG A 312 -7.73 23.27 14.94
C ARG A 312 -7.60 24.77 14.68
N ASP A 313 -6.51 25.38 15.12
CA ASP A 313 -6.20 26.80 14.90
C ASP A 313 -5.16 27.00 13.79
N GLY A 314 -4.79 25.92 13.10
CA GLY A 314 -3.79 25.89 12.05
C GLY A 314 -4.36 26.19 10.67
N THR A 315 -3.47 26.13 9.68
CA THR A 315 -3.79 26.33 8.26
C THR A 315 -3.20 25.20 7.41
N VAL A 316 -3.81 24.98 6.24
CA VAL A 316 -3.23 24.14 5.20
C VAL A 316 -3.18 24.90 3.89
N THR A 317 -2.04 24.79 3.20
CA THR A 317 -1.80 25.41 1.92
C THR A 317 -1.41 24.36 0.89
N PHE A 318 -2.04 24.43 -0.28
CA PHE A 318 -1.65 23.69 -1.47
C PHE A 318 -1.14 24.65 -2.54
N LEU A 319 -0.09 24.23 -3.22
CA LEU A 319 0.56 24.95 -4.30
C LEU A 319 0.55 24.06 -5.54
N LEU A 320 -0.06 24.55 -6.61
CA LEU A 320 -0.07 23.88 -7.89
C LEU A 320 0.48 24.83 -8.95
N HIS A 321 1.57 24.42 -9.58
CA HIS A 321 2.12 25.19 -10.69
C HIS A 321 1.25 25.00 -11.93
N PRO A 322 0.81 26.08 -12.60
CA PRO A 322 0.06 25.94 -13.85
C PRO A 322 0.91 25.19 -14.88
N PRO A 323 0.33 24.27 -15.66
CA PRO A 323 1.08 23.53 -16.65
C PRO A 323 1.71 24.51 -17.67
N LYS A 324 3.04 24.44 -17.84
CA LYS A 324 3.73 25.11 -18.94
C LYS A 324 3.53 24.26 -20.20
N GLU A 325 2.95 24.81 -21.27
CA GLU A 325 2.76 24.08 -22.53
C GLU A 325 4.07 23.45 -23.00
N GLY A 326 4.04 22.15 -23.30
CA GLY A 326 5.19 21.42 -23.86
C GLY A 326 6.28 21.02 -22.88
N VAL A 327 6.11 21.24 -21.57
CA VAL A 327 7.05 20.78 -20.54
C VAL A 327 6.29 19.91 -19.54
N ALA A 328 6.56 18.61 -19.54
CA ALA A 328 6.32 17.82 -18.34
C ALA A 328 7.27 18.41 -17.28
N ILE A 329 6.73 19.14 -16.30
CA ILE A 329 7.50 19.69 -15.20
C ILE A 329 7.81 18.50 -14.27
N GLN A 330 8.70 17.64 -14.72
CA GLN A 330 9.22 16.50 -13.98
C GLN A 330 10.66 16.83 -13.64
N GLY A 331 10.93 17.05 -12.37
CA GLY A 331 12.27 17.36 -11.90
C GLY A 331 12.25 17.83 -10.46
N TYR A 332 12.81 16.99 -9.57
CA TYR A 332 12.95 17.23 -8.14
C TYR A 332 13.52 18.63 -7.82
N ASP A 333 14.59 19.02 -8.54
CA ASP A 333 15.23 20.32 -8.33
C ASP A 333 14.34 21.50 -8.76
N LEU A 334 13.49 21.28 -9.76
CA LEU A 334 12.63 22.32 -10.30
C LEU A 334 11.46 22.60 -9.37
N VAL A 335 10.77 21.57 -8.88
CA VAL A 335 9.62 21.72 -7.96
C VAL A 335 10.00 22.31 -6.59
N ARG A 336 11.28 22.19 -6.22
CA ARG A 336 11.88 22.81 -5.03
C ARG A 336 12.51 24.18 -5.32
N SER A 337 12.58 24.59 -6.57
CA SER A 337 13.17 25.89 -6.90
C SER A 337 12.25 27.04 -6.48
N GLN A 338 12.85 28.16 -6.10
CA GLN A 338 12.12 29.40 -5.85
C GLN A 338 11.32 29.85 -7.10
N GLU A 339 11.81 29.60 -8.31
CA GLU A 339 11.08 29.94 -9.55
C GLU A 339 9.74 29.19 -9.63
N TRP A 340 9.74 27.89 -9.35
CA TRP A 340 8.51 27.11 -9.34
C TRP A 340 7.58 27.58 -8.22
N TRP A 341 8.12 27.83 -7.04
CA TRP A 341 7.35 28.30 -5.88
C TRP A 341 6.65 29.63 -6.16
N ASP A 342 7.38 30.61 -6.73
CA ASP A 342 6.85 31.92 -7.09
C ASP A 342 5.84 31.86 -8.23
N GLY A 343 5.94 30.85 -9.10
CA GLY A 343 5.01 30.61 -10.21
C GLY A 343 3.76 29.81 -9.83
N ALA A 344 3.72 29.21 -8.63
CA ALA A 344 2.63 28.35 -8.21
C ALA A 344 1.37 29.13 -7.83
N THR A 345 0.21 28.57 -8.18
CA THR A 345 -1.08 29.08 -7.67
C THR A 345 -1.31 28.51 -6.28
N ARG A 346 -1.65 29.40 -5.34
CA ARG A 346 -1.92 29.09 -3.93
C ARG A 346 -3.39 28.81 -3.70
N TYR A 347 -3.68 27.69 -3.07
CA TYR A 347 -5.02 27.27 -2.62
C TYR A 347 -4.97 27.04 -1.11
N GLU A 348 -5.86 27.69 -0.38
CA GLU A 348 -5.91 27.60 1.08
C GLU A 348 -7.09 26.73 1.51
N GLY A 349 -6.87 25.87 2.49
CA GLY A 349 -7.93 25.08 3.09
C GLY A 349 -8.67 25.86 4.17
N GLU A 350 -10.00 25.84 4.12
CA GLU A 350 -10.85 26.44 5.14
C GLU A 350 -11.29 25.39 6.15
N LEU A 351 -11.15 25.69 7.45
CA LEU A 351 -11.61 24.78 8.50
C LEU A 351 -13.13 24.57 8.41
N VAL A 352 -13.55 23.31 8.40
CA VAL A 352 -14.94 22.87 8.45
C VAL A 352 -15.35 22.73 9.92
N ILE A 353 -16.59 23.09 10.25
CA ILE A 353 -17.13 22.98 11.61
C ILE A 353 -17.15 21.53 12.08
N ASP A 354 -17.50 20.61 11.18
CA ASP A 354 -17.57 19.19 11.46
C ASP A 354 -16.18 18.55 11.39
N THR A 355 -15.92 17.65 12.35
CA THR A 355 -14.74 16.78 12.32
C THR A 355 -14.94 15.68 11.27
N CYS A 356 -13.86 15.31 10.58
CA CYS A 356 -13.89 14.17 9.66
C CYS A 356 -13.49 12.90 10.40
N LEU A 357 -12.21 12.54 10.42
CA LEU A 357 -11.68 11.33 11.05
C LEU A 357 -11.20 11.58 12.50
N GLY A 358 -12.04 12.26 13.28
CA GLY A 358 -11.76 12.60 14.68
C GLY A 358 -10.87 13.82 14.91
N GLY A 359 -10.16 14.28 13.87
CA GLY A 359 -9.46 15.56 13.87
C GLY A 359 -10.22 16.68 13.14
N PRO A 360 -9.66 17.90 13.15
CA PRO A 360 -10.04 19.00 12.27
C PRO A 360 -10.10 18.58 10.80
N CYS A 361 -11.01 19.20 10.05
CA CYS A 361 -11.19 18.91 8.63
C CYS A 361 -11.12 20.20 7.83
N PHE A 362 -10.40 20.19 6.70
CA PHE A 362 -10.23 21.37 5.88
C PHE A 362 -10.89 21.18 4.51
N ALA A 363 -11.69 22.15 4.09
CA ALA A 363 -12.26 22.25 2.75
C ALA A 363 -11.26 22.92 1.83
N LEU A 364 -10.90 22.29 0.71
CA LEU A 364 -10.18 22.99 -0.35
C LEU A 364 -11.18 23.58 -1.36
N PRO A 365 -10.88 24.73 -1.96
CA PRO A 365 -11.75 25.33 -2.97
C PRO A 365 -11.89 24.40 -4.17
N THR A 366 -13.08 24.30 -4.77
CA THR A 366 -13.34 23.46 -5.96
C THR A 366 -12.39 23.78 -7.12
N ALA A 367 -11.94 25.04 -7.23
CA ALA A 367 -10.94 25.46 -8.21
C ALA A 367 -9.62 24.67 -8.11
N PHE A 368 -9.25 24.19 -6.91
CA PHE A 368 -8.10 23.31 -6.73
C PHE A 368 -8.29 21.97 -7.45
N LEU A 369 -9.44 21.30 -7.25
CA LEU A 369 -9.74 20.03 -7.92
C LEU A 369 -9.78 20.19 -9.44
N GLU A 370 -10.41 21.27 -9.93
CA GLU A 370 -10.45 21.55 -11.36
C GLU A 370 -9.06 21.77 -11.95
N ALA A 371 -8.20 22.53 -11.27
CA ALA A 371 -6.84 22.77 -11.73
C ALA A 371 -6.00 21.49 -11.68
N LEU A 372 -6.10 20.73 -10.58
CA LEU A 372 -5.37 19.48 -10.36
C LEU A 372 -5.74 18.41 -11.39
N SER A 373 -7.04 18.25 -11.64
CA SER A 373 -7.56 17.25 -12.59
C SER A 373 -7.34 17.65 -14.04
N ARG A 374 -7.25 18.94 -14.40
CA ARG A 374 -6.96 19.38 -15.78
C ARG A 374 -5.47 19.38 -16.13
N ALA A 375 -4.59 19.34 -15.14
CA ALA A 375 -3.16 19.25 -15.37
C ALA A 375 -2.78 17.90 -16.02
N PRO A 376 -1.68 17.82 -16.78
CA PRO A 376 -1.17 16.55 -17.30
C PRO A 376 -1.03 15.50 -16.19
N SER A 377 -1.29 14.24 -16.49
CA SER A 377 -1.10 13.15 -15.52
C SER A 377 0.36 13.09 -15.06
N GLY A 378 0.57 12.93 -13.76
CA GLY A 378 1.90 13.04 -13.15
C GLY A 378 2.37 14.48 -12.97
N THR A 379 1.45 15.42 -12.81
CA THR A 379 1.78 16.77 -12.33
C THR A 379 1.93 16.74 -10.81
N GLU A 380 3.06 17.25 -10.32
CA GLU A 380 3.33 17.40 -8.90
C GLU A 380 2.64 18.65 -8.34
N TYR A 381 2.07 18.52 -7.15
CA TYR A 381 1.65 19.64 -6.30
C TYR A 381 2.42 19.61 -4.99
N ARG A 382 2.65 20.78 -4.40
CA ARG A 382 3.30 20.92 -3.09
C ARG A 382 2.25 21.31 -2.05
N PHE A 383 2.38 20.83 -0.83
CA PHE A 383 1.47 21.22 0.24
C PHE A 383 2.15 21.21 1.59
N TYR A 384 1.63 22.00 2.51
CA TYR A 384 2.17 22.09 3.86
C TYR A 384 1.11 22.55 4.85
N PHE A 385 1.40 22.28 6.11
CA PHE A 385 0.56 22.60 7.24
C PHE A 385 1.28 23.59 8.15
N SER A 386 0.53 24.48 8.78
CA SER A 386 1.05 25.33 9.85
C SER A 386 0.14 25.21 11.06
N ASP A 387 0.73 25.09 12.25
CA ASP A 387 -0.03 25.12 13.52
C ASP A 387 -0.28 26.55 14.03
N GLN A 388 -0.06 27.55 13.16
CA GLN A 388 -0.32 28.96 13.43
C GLN A 388 -1.38 29.53 12.46
N PRO A 389 -2.27 30.41 12.94
CA PRO A 389 -3.38 30.94 12.14
C PRO A 389 -2.93 31.91 11.05
N ASP A 390 -1.83 32.64 11.28
CA ASP A 390 -1.28 33.62 10.32
C ASP A 390 -0.38 32.96 9.27
N GLY A 391 -0.27 31.63 9.28
CA GLY A 391 0.68 30.87 8.48
C GLY A 391 2.13 31.01 8.96
N PHE A 392 3.05 30.48 8.17
CA PHE A 392 4.49 30.51 8.46
C PHE A 392 5.24 30.96 7.22
N ASP A 393 6.30 31.77 7.38
CA ASP A 393 7.21 32.10 6.27
C ASP A 393 7.99 30.84 5.87
N THR A 394 7.63 30.26 4.73
CA THR A 394 8.16 28.97 4.26
C THR A 394 9.28 29.17 3.26
N ILE A 395 10.31 28.32 3.32
CA ILE A 395 11.29 28.16 2.24
C ILE A 395 10.97 26.88 1.46
N PRO A 396 11.08 26.84 0.12
CA PRO A 396 10.69 25.70 -0.70
C PRO A 396 11.32 24.35 -0.31
N GLU A 397 12.53 24.40 0.26
CA GLU A 397 13.35 23.24 0.63
C GLU A 397 13.04 22.69 2.04
N ASP A 398 12.10 23.28 2.78
CA ASP A 398 11.74 22.76 4.11
C ASP A 398 11.20 21.31 3.97
N PRO A 399 11.78 20.32 4.68
CA PRO A 399 11.38 18.92 4.56
C PRO A 399 9.94 18.65 5.04
N ARG A 400 9.33 19.60 5.74
CA ARG A 400 7.92 19.53 6.15
C ARG A 400 6.96 19.90 5.03
N ILE A 401 7.45 20.48 3.93
CA ILE A 401 6.66 20.70 2.72
C ILE A 401 6.65 19.42 1.89
N GLN A 402 5.45 18.92 1.67
CA GLN A 402 5.18 17.63 1.06
C GLN A 402 4.94 17.78 -0.43
N SER A 403 5.18 16.70 -1.17
CA SER A 403 4.80 16.55 -2.58
C SER A 403 3.69 15.53 -2.70
N GLY A 404 2.73 15.80 -3.59
CA GLY A 404 1.76 14.82 -4.04
C GLY A 404 1.61 14.86 -5.56
N TRP A 405 0.94 13.84 -6.11
CA TRP A 405 0.80 13.65 -7.55
C TRP A 405 -0.66 13.57 -7.97
N ASN A 406 -1.00 14.18 -9.10
CA ASN A 406 -2.39 14.27 -9.55
C ASN A 406 -2.97 13.00 -10.21
N TYR A 407 -2.26 11.86 -10.23
CA TYR A 407 -2.67 10.64 -10.93
C TYR A 407 -4.11 10.23 -10.59
N LYS A 408 -4.44 10.15 -9.30
CA LYS A 408 -5.77 9.75 -8.83
C LYS A 408 -6.86 10.78 -9.18
N ALA A 409 -6.52 12.07 -9.21
CA ALA A 409 -7.46 13.14 -9.57
C ALA A 409 -7.76 13.14 -11.07
N VAL A 410 -6.75 12.94 -11.91
CA VAL A 410 -6.90 12.79 -13.36
C VAL A 410 -7.70 11.52 -13.67
N TYR A 411 -7.35 10.43 -13.03
CA TYR A 411 -8.04 9.16 -13.18
C TYR A 411 -9.54 9.28 -12.85
N ARG A 412 -9.86 9.87 -11.69
CA ARG A 412 -11.24 10.14 -11.30
C ARG A 412 -12.01 10.94 -12.35
N ARG A 413 -11.40 11.99 -12.92
CA ARG A 413 -12.03 12.78 -14.00
C ARG A 413 -12.33 11.89 -15.21
N ASP A 414 -11.35 11.14 -15.68
CA ASP A 414 -11.47 10.31 -16.88
C ASP A 414 -12.59 9.26 -16.72
N MET A 415 -12.70 8.66 -15.53
CA MET A 415 -13.80 7.76 -15.19
C MET A 415 -15.18 8.44 -15.24
N LEU A 416 -15.30 9.61 -14.62
CA LEU A 416 -16.57 10.34 -14.61
C LEU A 416 -16.98 10.79 -16.03
N GLU A 417 -16.01 11.16 -16.86
CA GLU A 417 -16.22 11.47 -18.28
C GLU A 417 -16.65 10.23 -19.09
N ALA A 418 -16.18 9.04 -18.71
CA ALA A 418 -16.61 7.76 -19.26
C ALA A 418 -17.97 7.27 -18.73
N GLY A 419 -18.54 7.93 -17.71
CA GLY A 419 -19.82 7.59 -17.09
C GLY A 419 -19.76 6.45 -16.06
N LEU A 420 -18.62 6.30 -15.39
CA LEU A 420 -18.30 5.23 -14.41
C LEU A 420 -18.27 5.69 -12.94
#